data_AF-A0A9E7M940-F1
#
_entry.id   AF-A0A9E7M940-F1
#
_cell.length_a   1.000
_cell.length_b   1.000
_cell.length_c   1.000
_cell.angle_alpha   90.00
_cell.angle_beta   90.00
_cell.angle_gamma   90.00
#
_symmetry.space_group_name_H-M   'P 1'
#
loop_
_entity.id
_entity.type
_entity.pdbx_description
1 polymer ?
#
loop_
_entity_poly.entity_id
_entity_poly.type
_entity_poly.pdbx_seq_one_letter_code
_entity_poly.pdbx_strand_id
1 'polypeptide(L)' 'MMVMKAIKIKDRDGEVFFKCPRCGMVFRKSKDYIKHVNKAHGHLFRST' A
#
# COMPACT_ATOMS: atom_id res chain seq x y z
N MET A 1 -6.28 -10.07 -8.28
CA MET A 1 -5.70 -8.77 -7.83
C MET A 1 -4.47 -9.09 -7.00
N MET A 2 -3.31 -8.53 -7.34
CA MET A 2 -2.04 -8.90 -6.72
C MET A 2 -1.94 -8.38 -5.29
N VAL A 3 -1.80 -9.29 -4.33
CA VAL A 3 -1.98 -9.01 -2.91
C VAL A 3 -0.65 -8.56 -2.29
N MET A 4 -0.15 -7.39 -2.71
CA MET A 4 0.87 -6.73 -1.89
C MET A 4 0.16 -6.31 -0.60
N LYS A 5 0.54 -6.92 0.52
CA LYS A 5 -0.13 -6.72 1.81
C LYS A 5 0.47 -5.46 2.44
N ALA A 6 -0.35 -4.42 2.58
CA ALA A 6 0.06 -3.20 3.28
C ALA A 6 0.46 -3.51 4.72
N ILE A 7 1.48 -2.82 5.22
CA ILE A 7 1.81 -2.79 6.64
C ILE A 7 0.80 -1.87 7.31
N LYS A 8 -0.03 -2.40 8.22
CA LYS A 8 -0.95 -1.58 8.99
C LYS A 8 -0.20 -0.97 10.17
N ILE A 9 -0.15 0.36 10.22
CA ILE A 9 0.38 1.10 11.37
C ILE A 9 -0.79 1.80 12.06
N LYS A 10 -0.78 1.82 13.39
CA LYS A 10 -1.75 2.58 14.17
C LYS A 10 -1.07 3.82 14.70
N ASP A 11 -1.72 4.96 14.55
CA ASP A 11 -1.30 6.21 15.17
C ASP A 11 -1.75 6.25 16.64
N ARG A 12 -1.28 7.26 17.38
CA ARG A 12 -1.64 7.51 18.78
C ARG A 12 -3.15 7.69 18.97
N ASP A 13 -3.84 8.22 17.96
CA ASP A 13 -5.30 8.40 17.96
C ASP A 13 -6.09 7.09 17.69
N GLY A 14 -5.38 6.00 17.36
CA GLY A 14 -6.00 4.73 16.98
C GLY A 14 -6.37 4.62 15.49
N GLU A 15 -6.16 5.68 14.73
CA GLU A 15 -6.28 5.72 13.27
C GLU A 15 -5.34 4.67 12.63
N VAL A 16 -5.87 3.87 11.70
CA VAL A 16 -5.11 2.84 10.98
C VAL A 16 -4.66 3.39 9.63
N PHE A 17 -3.36 3.36 9.40
CA PHE A 17 -2.74 3.70 8.13
C PHE A 17 -2.14 2.46 7.46
N PHE A 18 -2.02 2.54 6.14
CA PHE A 18 -1.52 1.51 5.25
C PHE A 18 -0.18 1.99 4.68
N LYS A 19 0.91 1.38 5.14
CA LYS A 19 2.25 1.67 4.65
C LYS A 19 2.63 0.68 3.56
N CYS A 20 3.14 1.20 2.44
CA CYS A 20 3.67 0.40 1.35
C CYS A 20 5.04 -0.17 1.74
N PRO A 21 5.22 -1.51 1.72
CA PRO A 21 6.49 -2.12 2.11
C PRO A 21 7.60 -1.89 1.08
N ARG A 22 7.27 -1.45 -0.14
CA ARG A 22 8.26 -1.25 -1.22
C ARG A 22 8.87 0.15 -1.26
N CYS A 23 8.05 1.18 -1.06
CA CYS A 23 8.48 2.58 -1.17
C CYS A 23 8.32 3.37 0.14
N GLY A 24 7.72 2.79 1.17
CA GLY A 24 7.53 3.43 2.46
C GLY A 24 6.38 4.46 2.52
N MET A 25 5.69 4.72 1.41
CA MET A 25 4.53 5.63 1.39
C MET A 25 3.42 5.17 2.34
N VAL A 26 2.81 6.11 3.03
CA VAL A 26 1.75 5.87 4.02
C VAL A 26 0.43 6.41 3.49
N PHE A 27 -0.63 5.62 3.60
CA PHE A 27 -1.98 5.96 3.13
C PHE A 27 -2.98 5.80 4.25
N ARG A 28 -3.97 6.70 4.37
CA ARG A 28 -5.05 6.58 5.37
C ARG A 28 -6.10 5.53 4.98
N LYS A 29 -6.29 5.28 3.68
CA LYS A 29 -7.33 4.39 3.17
C LYS A 29 -6.73 3.25 2.33
N SER A 30 -7.37 2.09 2.41
CA SER A 30 -7.01 0.92 1.61
C SER A 30 -7.16 1.17 0.10
N LYS A 31 -8.18 1.94 -0.32
CA LYS A 31 -8.41 2.29 -1.73
C LYS A 31 -7.23 3.06 -2.33
N ASP A 32 -6.69 4.01 -1.58
CA ASP A 32 -5.54 4.82 -2.03
C ASP A 32 -4.28 3.97 -2.09
N TYR A 33 -4.08 3.07 -1.11
CA TYR A 33 -2.99 2.09 -1.16
C TYR A 33 -3.07 1.19 -2.41
N ILE A 34 -4.25 0.64 -2.73
CA ILE A 34 -4.41 -0.23 -3.91
C ILE A 34 -4.15 0.53 -5.21
N LYS A 35 -4.66 1.77 -5.33
CA LYS A 35 -4.38 2.63 -6.49
C LYS A 35 -2.88 2.90 -6.63
N HIS A 36 -2.21 3.20 -5.52
CA HIS A 36 -0.77 3.39 -5.49
C HIS A 36 -0.02 2.13 -5.95
N VAL A 37 -0.32 0.95 -5.38
CA VAL A 37 0.37 -0.29 -5.76
C VAL A 37 0.17 -0.60 -7.24
N ASN A 38 -1.06 -0.48 -7.76
CA ASN A 38 -1.31 -0.73 -9.17
C ASN A 38 -0.60 0.27 -10.10
N LYS A 39 -0.54 1.55 -9.74
CA LYS A 39 0.07 2.59 -10.61
C LYS A 39 1.60 2.60 -10.50
N ALA A 40 2.13 2.60 -9.28
CA ALA A 40 3.57 2.76 -9.02
C ALA A 40 4.33 1.43 -9.06
N HIS A 41 3.67 0.33 -8.73
CA HIS A 41 4.27 -1.00 -8.61
C HIS A 41 3.63 -2.04 -9.52
N GLY A 42 2.59 -1.69 -10.30
CA GLY A 42 1.92 -2.63 -11.19
C GLY A 42 2.82 -3.19 -12.28
N HIS A 43 3.84 -2.43 -12.71
CA HIS A 43 4.83 -2.91 -13.68
C HIS A 43 5.77 -3.98 -13.10
N LEU A 44 6.00 -4.00 -11.78
CA LEU A 44 6.89 -4.96 -11.13
C LEU A 44 6.31 -6.39 -11.11
N PHE A 45 5.02 -6.49 -11.41
CA PHE A 45 4.26 -7.74 -11.40
C PHE A 45 3.96 -8.27 -12.79
N ARG A 46 4.40 -7.55 -13.83
CA ARG A 46 4.40 -8.06 -15.19
C ARG A 46 5.71 -8.81 -15.40
N SER A 47 5.79 -10.00 -14.80
CA SER A 47 6.86 -10.95 -15.10
C SER A 47 6.75 -11.32 -16.58
N THR A 48 7.80 -11.02 -17.34
CA THR A 48 8.12 -11.70 -18.61
C THR A 48 8.51 -13.15 -18.30
#